data_AF-A0A195DVK1-F1
#
_entry.id   AF-A0A195DVK1-F1
#
_cell.length_a   1.000
_cell.length_b   1.000
_cell.length_c   1.000
_cell.angle_alpha   90.00
_cell.angle_beta   90.00
_cell.angle_gamma   90.00
#
_symmetry.space_group_name_H-M   'P 1'
#
loop_
_entity.id
_entity.type
_entity.pdbx_description
1 polymer ?
#
loop_
_entity_poly.entity_id
_entity_poly.type
_entity_poly.pdbx_seq_one_letter_code
_entity_poly.pdbx_strand_id
1 'polypeptide(L)'
;MSTILSNEAQLRYMIEWFQEWSEMQRNDFLGVLLENCGPAGLVNGLVTGMEKLNCESDRPPSLFQCRVKLFREWSSNWSQYEKNSLLAAIKNTDSKFAEMYEERLSSLGEDKQ
;
A
#
# COMPACT_ATOMS: atom_id res chain seq x y z
N MET A 1 -17.48 -18.15 6.25
CA MET A 1 -16.46 -18.56 7.25
C MET A 1 -15.19 -17.79 6.94
N SER A 2 -15.01 -16.62 7.57
CA SER A 2 -13.80 -15.82 7.35
C SER A 2 -12.69 -16.44 8.18
N THR A 3 -11.76 -17.15 7.54
CA THR A 3 -10.54 -17.58 8.20
C THR A 3 -9.78 -16.32 8.60
N ILE A 4 -9.81 -15.97 9.89
CA ILE A 4 -9.08 -14.83 10.42
C ILE A 4 -7.59 -15.19 10.33
N LEU A 5 -6.94 -14.81 9.23
CA LEU A 5 -5.50 -14.93 9.08
C LEU A 5 -4.82 -14.09 10.17
N SER A 6 -3.75 -14.60 10.78
CA SER A 6 -2.94 -13.80 11.69
C SER A 6 -2.31 -12.63 10.94
N ASN A 7 -2.05 -11.52 11.64
CA ASN A 7 -1.39 -10.36 11.03
C ASN A 7 -0.03 -10.74 10.43
N GLU A 8 0.73 -11.63 11.07
CA GLU A 8 1.97 -12.17 10.49
C GLU A 8 1.76 -12.88 9.14
N ALA A 9 0.69 -13.65 8.99
CA ALA A 9 0.37 -14.31 7.73
C ALA A 9 -0.02 -13.28 6.67
N GLN A 10 -0.81 -12.28 7.05
CA GLN A 10 -1.20 -11.16 6.16
C GLN A 10 0.04 -10.40 5.66
N LEU A 11 1.01 -10.10 6.54
CA LEU A 11 2.26 -9.45 6.19
C LEU A 11 3.08 -10.28 5.18
N ARG A 12 3.19 -11.60 5.39
CA ARG A 12 3.89 -12.50 4.45
C ARG A 12 3.23 -12.49 3.08
N TYR A 13 1.90 -12.61 3.02
CA TYR A 13 1.16 -12.53 1.76
C TYR A 13 1.40 -11.21 1.03
N MET A 14 1.44 -10.09 1.75
CA MET A 14 1.71 -8.80 1.12
C MET A 14 3.10 -8.71 0.49
N ILE A 15 4.12 -9.25 1.16
CA ILE A 15 5.49 -9.27 0.63
C ILE A 15 5.56 -10.15 -0.63
N GLU A 16 4.96 -11.35 -0.58
CA GLU A 16 4.91 -12.24 -1.74
C GLU A 16 4.18 -11.59 -2.92
N TRP A 17 3.01 -10.99 -2.66
CA TRP A 17 2.25 -10.31 -3.70
C TRP A 17 3.00 -9.13 -4.32
N PHE A 18 3.72 -8.35 -3.50
CA PHE A 18 4.52 -7.23 -3.98
C PHE A 18 5.64 -7.70 -4.92
N GLN A 19 6.27 -8.83 -4.62
CA GLN A 19 7.30 -9.44 -5.47
C GLN A 19 6.71 -9.92 -6.82
N GLU A 20 5.48 -10.44 -6.83
CA GLU A 20 4.79 -10.85 -8.06
C GLU A 20 4.28 -9.68 -8.92
N TRP A 21 4.07 -8.51 -8.32
CA TRP A 21 3.55 -7.35 -9.05
C TRP A 21 4.57 -6.80 -10.05
N SER A 22 4.05 -6.39 -11.21
CA SER A 22 4.80 -5.60 -12.19
C SER A 22 5.22 -4.24 -11.62
N GLU A 23 6.23 -3.62 -12.21
CA GLU A 23 6.67 -2.27 -11.83
C GLU A 23 5.52 -1.25 -11.85
N MET A 24 4.64 -1.34 -12.86
CA MET A 24 3.46 -0.48 -12.96
C MET A 24 2.51 -0.67 -11.76
N GLN A 25 2.24 -1.92 -11.38
CA GLN A 25 1.39 -2.25 -10.23
C GLN A 25 2.02 -1.81 -8.91
N ARG A 26 3.34 -1.92 -8.76
CA ARG A 26 4.05 -1.40 -7.59
C ARG A 26 3.88 0.12 -7.51
N ASN A 27 4.08 0.84 -8.61
CA ASN A 27 3.87 2.29 -8.66
C ASN A 27 2.43 2.69 -8.31
N ASP A 28 1.44 1.97 -8.82
CA ASP A 28 0.03 2.20 -8.47
C ASP A 28 -0.24 1.92 -6.97
N PHE A 29 0.43 0.92 -6.38
CA PHE A 29 0.31 0.60 -4.96
C PHE A 29 0.98 1.63 -4.04
N LEU A 30 1.94 2.43 -4.54
CA LEU A 30 2.71 3.38 -3.73
C LEU A 30 1.81 4.35 -2.95
N GLY A 31 0.80 4.92 -3.60
CA GLY A 31 -0.15 5.83 -2.94
C GLY A 31 -0.97 5.12 -1.86
N VAL A 32 -1.37 3.88 -2.10
CA VAL A 32 -2.12 3.06 -1.14
C VAL A 32 -1.28 2.73 0.09
N LEU A 33 0.01 2.44 -0.10
CA LEU A 33 0.95 2.18 0.99
C LEU A 33 1.19 3.42 1.85
N LEU A 34 1.39 4.59 1.23
CA LEU A 34 1.54 5.87 1.94
C LEU A 34 0.31 6.21 2.78
N GLU A 35 -0.89 5.98 2.26
CA GLU A 35 -2.15 6.21 2.96
C GLU A 35 -2.31 5.32 4.20
N ASN A 36 -1.97 4.03 4.07
CA ASN A 36 -2.29 3.03 5.09
C ASN A 36 -1.16 2.77 6.09
N CYS A 37 0.09 2.97 5.66
CA CYS A 37 1.30 2.72 6.44
C CYS A 37 2.19 3.95 6.65
N GLY A 38 1.90 5.08 5.98
CA GLY A 38 2.66 6.31 6.14
C GLY A 38 2.41 7.02 7.49
N PRO A 39 3.23 8.04 7.80
CA PRO A 39 3.06 8.88 8.98
C PRO A 39 1.65 9.47 9.12
N ALA A 40 1.17 9.56 10.36
CA ALA A 40 -0.12 10.17 10.68
C ALA A 40 -0.17 11.63 10.21
N GLY A 41 -1.22 12.01 9.46
CA GLY A 41 -1.44 13.37 8.97
C GLY A 41 -1.13 13.62 7.49
N LEU A 42 -0.59 12.63 6.77
CA LEU A 42 -0.36 12.71 5.30
C LEU A 42 -1.60 12.42 4.45
N VAL A 43 -2.63 11.85 5.08
CA VAL A 43 -3.82 11.31 4.39
C VAL A 43 -4.63 12.39 3.65
N ASN A 44 -4.56 13.66 4.09
CA ASN A 44 -5.29 14.76 3.45
C ASN A 44 -4.80 15.09 2.03
N GLY A 45 -3.56 14.72 1.65
CA GLY A 45 -2.98 15.06 0.34
C GLY A 45 -3.01 13.93 -0.71
N LEU A 46 -3.36 12.70 -0.31
CA LEU A 46 -3.21 11.49 -1.15
C LEU A 46 -4.44 11.11 -1.98
N VAL A 47 -5.58 11.78 -1.76
CA VAL A 47 -6.90 11.43 -2.35
C VAL A 47 -6.91 11.50 -3.89
N THR A 48 -6.00 12.27 -4.50
CA THR A 48 -6.01 12.53 -5.95
C THR A 48 -5.60 11.32 -6.83
N GLY A 49 -4.93 10.30 -6.26
CA GLY A 49 -4.48 9.12 -7.02
C GLY A 49 -5.50 7.97 -7.09
N MET A 50 -6.58 8.02 -6.31
CA MET A 50 -7.46 6.87 -6.06
C MET A 50 -8.46 6.56 -7.18
N GLU A 51 -8.79 7.54 -8.03
CA GLU A 51 -9.78 7.35 -9.09
C GLU A 51 -9.37 6.28 -10.12
N LYS A 52 -8.06 5.97 -10.22
CA LYS A 52 -7.55 4.93 -11.12
C LYS A 52 -7.79 3.50 -10.64
N LEU A 53 -7.85 3.26 -9.32
CA LEU A 53 -8.01 1.90 -8.78
C LEU A 53 -9.48 1.50 -8.63
N ASN A 54 -10.36 2.50 -8.47
CA ASN A 54 -11.79 2.34 -8.22
C ASN A 54 -12.64 2.54 -9.49
N CYS A 55 -12.12 2.15 -10.66
CA CYS A 55 -12.86 2.27 -11.90
C CYS A 55 -14.02 1.24 -11.92
N GLU A 56 -15.19 1.69 -11.47
CA GLU A 56 -16.48 1.02 -11.62
C GLU A 56 -16.78 0.87 -13.12
N SER A 57 -16.34 -0.25 -13.67
CA SER A 57 -16.68 -0.69 -15.02
C SER A 57 -17.40 -2.03 -14.91
N ASP A 58 -18.19 -2.40 -15.92
CA ASP A 58 -18.92 -3.67 -16.03
C ASP A 58 -18.00 -4.92 -16.00
N ARG A 59 -16.69 -4.73 -15.86
CA ARG A 59 -15.66 -5.77 -15.84
C ARG A 59 -15.39 -6.26 -14.40
N PRO A 60 -15.23 -7.58 -14.18
CA PRO A 60 -14.77 -8.08 -12.88
C PRO A 60 -13.40 -7.51 -12.48
N PRO A 61 -13.15 -7.32 -11.18
CA PRO A 61 -11.88 -6.76 -10.70
C PRO A 61 -10.70 -7.67 -11.05
N SER A 62 -9.56 -7.05 -11.33
CA SER A 62 -8.30 -7.76 -11.50
C SER A 62 -7.80 -8.35 -10.17
N LEU A 63 -6.95 -9.38 -10.23
CA LEU A 63 -6.33 -9.98 -9.05
C LEU A 63 -5.57 -8.93 -8.21
N PHE A 64 -4.90 -7.98 -8.87
CA PHE A 64 -4.23 -6.87 -8.21
C PHE A 64 -5.21 -6.03 -7.39
N GLN A 65 -6.34 -5.62 -7.97
CA GLN A 65 -7.37 -4.86 -7.26
C GLN A 65 -7.93 -5.64 -6.06
N CYS A 66 -8.16 -6.95 -6.21
CA CYS A 66 -8.59 -7.80 -5.10
C CYS A 66 -7.55 -7.84 -3.96
N ARG A 67 -6.26 -7.98 -4.28
CA ARG A 67 -5.16 -7.97 -3.29
C ARG A 67 -5.02 -6.61 -2.60
N VAL A 68 -5.13 -5.50 -3.34
CA VAL A 68 -5.11 -4.13 -2.79
C VAL A 68 -6.31 -3.88 -1.87
N LYS A 69 -7.49 -4.41 -2.21
CA LYS A 69 -8.67 -4.34 -1.34
C LYS A 69 -8.43 -5.08 -0.02
N LEU A 70 -7.95 -6.33 -0.09
CA LEU A 70 -7.60 -7.12 1.10
C LEU A 70 -6.55 -6.41 1.96
N PHE A 71 -5.52 -5.82 1.34
CA PHE A 71 -4.52 -5.03 2.05
C PHE A 71 -5.16 -3.94 2.90
N ARG A 72 -6.09 -3.15 2.35
CA ARG A 72 -6.78 -2.06 3.07
C ARG A 72 -7.59 -2.59 4.26
N GLU A 73 -8.30 -3.70 4.05
CA GLU A 73 -9.10 -4.35 5.12
C GLU A 73 -8.19 -4.89 6.24
N TRP A 74 -7.04 -5.46 5.88
CA TRP A 74 -6.05 -5.99 6.82
C TRP A 74 -5.31 -4.87 7.57
N SER A 75 -4.79 -3.87 6.85
CA SER A 75 -4.00 -2.78 7.40
C SER A 75 -4.76 -1.88 8.36
N SER A 76 -6.10 -1.85 8.28
CA SER A 76 -6.96 -1.18 9.25
C SER A 76 -6.88 -1.83 10.65
N ASN A 77 -6.52 -3.11 10.74
CA ASN A 77 -6.40 -3.86 11.99
C ASN A 77 -4.96 -4.00 12.48
N TRP A 78 -3.99 -3.46 11.75
CA TRP A 78 -2.58 -3.52 12.11
C TRP A 78 -2.18 -2.38 13.05
N SER A 79 -1.34 -2.73 14.02
CA SER A 79 -0.57 -1.78 14.81
C SER A 79 0.45 -1.03 13.96
N GLN A 80 0.97 0.07 14.50
CA GLN A 80 2.04 0.82 13.83
C GLN A 80 3.30 -0.05 13.63
N TYR A 81 3.57 -0.99 14.54
CA TYR A 81 4.69 -1.92 14.41
C TYR A 81 4.57 -2.79 13.15
N GLU A 82 3.39 -3.37 12.91
CA GLU A 82 3.14 -4.22 11.74
C GLU A 82 3.20 -3.42 10.44
N LYS A 83 2.64 -2.20 10.43
CA LYS A 83 2.74 -1.27 9.29
C LYS A 83 4.19 -0.92 8.96
N ASN A 84 4.99 -0.61 9.99
CA ASN A 84 6.41 -0.30 9.85
C ASN A 84 7.20 -1.54 9.38
N SER A 85 6.84 -2.72 9.88
CA SER A 85 7.46 -4.00 9.49
C SER A 85 7.23 -4.30 8.01
N LEU A 86 5.99 -4.14 7.51
CA LEU A 86 5.70 -4.28 6.09
C LEU A 86 6.49 -3.28 5.25
N LEU A 87 6.47 -2.01 5.64
CA LEU A 87 7.14 -0.94 4.91
C LEU A 87 8.65 -1.22 4.79
N ALA A 88 9.28 -1.64 5.89
CA ALA A 88 10.69 -2.02 5.90
C ALA A 88 10.97 -3.21 4.97
N ALA A 89 10.13 -4.24 4.99
CA ALA A 89 10.28 -5.41 4.12
C ALA A 89 10.15 -5.05 2.62
N ILE A 90 9.19 -4.20 2.27
CA ILE A 90 8.99 -3.73 0.90
C ILE A 90 10.21 -2.91 0.42
N LYS A 91 10.69 -1.95 1.24
CA LYS A 91 11.86 -1.14 0.90
C LYS A 91 13.14 -1.97 0.73
N ASN A 92 13.31 -3.01 1.53
CA ASN A 92 14.44 -3.94 1.41
C ASN A 92 14.33 -4.83 0.15
N THR A 93 13.11 -5.06 -0.36
CA THR A 93 12.88 -5.88 -1.55
C THR A 93 13.16 -5.11 -2.84
N ASP A 94 12.87 -3.81 -2.87
CA ASP A 94 12.99 -2.98 -4.08
C ASP A 94 13.50 -1.57 -3.69
N SER A 95 14.78 -1.32 -3.94
CA SER A 95 15.42 -0.04 -3.60
C SER A 95 14.87 1.11 -4.42
N LYS A 96 14.50 0.89 -5.69
CA LYS A 96 13.91 1.91 -6.54
C LYS A 96 12.54 2.33 -6.01
N PHE A 97 11.73 1.35 -5.59
CA PHE A 97 10.46 1.65 -4.92
C PHE A 97 10.67 2.40 -3.60
N ALA A 98 11.71 2.06 -2.83
CA ALA A 98 12.05 2.76 -1.60
C ALA A 98 12.38 4.24 -1.85
N GLU A 99 13.19 4.54 -2.87
CA GLU A 99 13.51 5.91 -3.29
C GLU A 99 12.23 6.68 -3.65
N MET A 100 11.36 6.11 -4.49
CA MET A 100 10.09 6.73 -4.87
C MET A 100 9.18 7.00 -3.66
N TYR A 101 9.19 6.11 -2.67
CA TYR A 101 8.43 6.30 -1.44
C TYR A 101 8.95 7.49 -0.63
N GLU A 102 10.27 7.62 -0.46
CA GLU A 102 10.86 8.76 0.27
C GLU A 102 10.62 10.08 -0.49
N GLU A 103 10.81 10.11 -1.80
CA GLU A 103 10.55 11.30 -2.62
C GLU A 103 9.10 11.78 -2.48
N ARG A 104 8.14 10.85 -2.57
CA ARG A 104 6.72 11.19 -2.39
C ARG A 104 6.43 11.64 -0.96
N LEU A 105 7.02 10.99 0.03
CA LEU A 105 6.86 11.37 1.43
C LEU A 105 7.38 12.79 1.69
N SER A 106 8.56 13.14 1.17
CA SER A 106 9.13 14.48 1.24
C SER A 106 8.22 15.52 0.58
N SER A 107 7.76 15.25 -0.65
CA SER A 107 6.88 16.19 -1.37
C SER A 107 5.57 16.49 -0.64
N LEU A 108 5.01 15.51 0.08
CA LEU A 108 3.78 15.68 0.84
C LEU A 108 4.00 16.43 2.17
N GLY A 109 5.23 16.44 2.67
CA GLY A 109 5.60 17.17 3.89
C GLY A 109 5.79 18.67 3.66
N GLU A 110 6.06 19.11 2.44
CA GLU A 110 6.35 20.50 2.08
C GLU A 110 5.09 21.36 1.88
N ASP A 111 3.92 20.77 1.62
CA ASP A 111 2.61 21.46 1.47
C ASP A 111 2.04 22.05 2.78
N LYS A 112 2.85 22.12 3.85
CA LYS A 112 2.43 22.57 5.19
C LYS A 112 3.06 23.91 5.64
N GLN A 113 3.70 24.66 4.74
CA GLN A 113 4.31 25.95 5.05
C GLN A 113 3.55 27.15 4.47
#